data_AF-A0A7D9LB21-F1
#
_entry.id   AF-A0A7D9LB21-F1
#
_cell.length_a   1.000
_cell.length_b   1.000
_cell.length_c   1.000
_cell.angle_alpha   90.00
_cell.angle_beta   90.00
_cell.angle_gamma   90.00
#
_symmetry.space_group_name_H-M   'P 1'
#
loop_
_entity.id
_entity.type
_entity.pdbx_description
1 polymer ?
#
loop_
_entity_poly.entity_id
_entity_poly.type
_entity_poly.pdbx_seq_one_letter_code
_entity_poly.pdbx_strand_id
1 'polypeptide(L)'
;ILLDLGCCVWLASLGSFLAIFDNMLVIQGRFILLDSFLHFFTVFSIMAYLKFKKNSTRPFSFNWWTWLLLMGLALAGAVSTRYSGIFVALLLGGMVAFDMWNMIGDLSISPRRWAVHFVCRGYFLVILPAILYILQFYILFSVLKNTGPQDDMMSSAFQASLKGGLASITKGQAQVVAYGSQITLRHTHGKQCWLHSHAHVYPIKYPDDRGSSAQQQVTCYPFKDVNNWWIVKDPNRDTLATDYPPIPVKNGDIIQLVHGTTGRALN
;
A
#
# COMPACT_ATOMS: atom_id res chain seq x y z
N ILE A 1 21.26 23.29 13.62
CA ILE A 1 20.20 23.99 12.86
C ILE A 1 20.24 25.49 13.10
N LEU A 2 19.86 26.02 14.28
CA LEU A 2 19.82 27.48 14.52
C LEU A 2 21.17 28.16 14.27
N LEU A 3 22.27 27.56 14.71
CA LEU A 3 23.62 28.06 14.39
C LEU A 3 23.94 28.02 12.89
N ASP A 4 23.47 26.99 12.17
CA ASP A 4 23.70 26.86 10.73
C ASP A 4 22.81 27.81 9.90
N LEU A 5 21.74 28.35 10.49
CA LEU A 5 20.93 29.43 9.93
C LEU A 5 21.58 30.82 10.11
N GLY A 6 22.69 30.91 10.85
CA GLY A 6 23.40 32.17 11.12
C GLY A 6 22.95 32.89 12.39
N CYS A 7 22.16 32.26 13.25
CA CYS A 7 21.76 32.85 14.54
C CYS A 7 22.94 32.92 15.53
N CYS A 8 22.90 33.92 16.43
CA CYS A 8 23.88 34.02 17.51
C CYS A 8 23.75 32.86 18.50
N VAL A 9 24.84 32.55 19.23
CA VAL A 9 24.90 31.42 20.17
C VAL A 9 23.82 31.56 21.25
N TRP A 10 23.56 32.77 21.75
CA TRP A 10 22.50 33.01 22.74
C TRP A 10 21.11 32.64 22.23
N LEU A 11 20.76 33.06 21.01
CA LEU A 11 19.47 32.72 20.40
C LEU A 11 19.36 31.22 20.11
N ALA A 12 20.45 30.59 19.67
CA ALA A 12 20.49 29.15 19.44
C ALA A 12 20.31 28.35 20.73
N SER A 13 20.97 28.77 21.82
CA SER A 13 20.83 28.15 23.15
C SER A 13 19.40 28.33 23.69
N LEU A 14 18.83 29.53 23.57
CA LEU A 14 17.45 29.78 23.99
C LEU A 14 16.45 28.93 23.18
N GLY A 15 16.60 28.87 21.86
CA GLY A 15 15.73 28.05 21.01
C GLY A 15 15.86 26.55 21.29
N SER A 16 17.06 26.07 21.57
CA SER A 16 17.28 24.68 21.99
C SER A 16 16.65 24.41 23.36
N PHE A 17 16.75 25.35 24.30
CA PHE A 17 16.12 25.23 25.62
C PHE A 17 14.60 25.14 25.48
N LEU A 18 13.97 26.05 24.72
CA LEU A 18 12.53 26.02 24.48
C LEU A 18 12.07 24.72 23.82
N ALA A 19 12.82 24.19 22.86
CA ALA A 19 12.47 22.91 22.21
C ALA A 19 12.62 21.70 23.14
N ILE A 20 13.63 21.67 24.02
CA ILE A 20 13.84 20.56 24.98
C ILE A 20 12.74 20.54 26.05
N PHE A 21 12.31 21.72 26.52
CA PHE A 21 11.28 21.87 27.55
C PHE A 21 9.86 21.99 26.97
N ASP A 22 9.69 21.73 25.67
CA ASP A 22 8.38 21.67 25.06
C ASP A 22 7.64 20.40 25.51
N ASN A 23 6.56 20.59 26.27
CA ASN A 23 5.78 19.48 26.83
C ASN A 23 5.21 18.54 25.75
N MET A 24 4.87 19.05 24.56
CA MET A 24 4.35 18.23 23.47
C MET A 24 5.42 17.26 22.97
N LEU A 25 6.65 17.74 22.74
CA LEU A 25 7.76 16.91 22.29
C LEU A 25 8.17 15.87 23.34
N VAL A 26 8.15 16.24 24.62
CA VAL A 26 8.44 15.30 25.73
C VAL A 26 7.38 14.20 25.83
N ILE A 27 6.10 14.55 25.72
CA ILE A 27 4.99 13.58 25.77
C ILE A 27 5.07 12.64 24.56
N GLN A 28 5.28 13.17 23.35
CA GLN A 28 5.43 12.35 22.14
C GLN A 28 6.64 11.41 22.23
N GLY A 29 7.76 11.87 22.78
CA GLY A 29 8.98 11.06 22.95
C GLY A 29 8.84 9.94 23.99
N ARG A 30 7.89 10.05 24.93
CA ARG A 30 7.67 9.05 25.99
C ARG A 30 6.87 7.84 25.53
N PHE A 31 5.98 8.01 24.56
CA PHE A 31 5.15 6.93 24.03
C PHE A 31 5.78 6.31 22.77
N ILE A 32 5.41 5.05 22.47
CA ILE A 32 5.85 4.34 21.25
C ILE A 32 4.99 4.83 20.06
N LEU A 33 5.13 6.11 19.73
CA LEU A 33 4.43 6.77 18.64
C LEU A 33 5.35 6.92 17.44
N LEU A 34 4.81 6.74 16.24
CA LEU A 34 5.53 6.98 14.98
C LEU A 34 5.88 8.46 14.78
N ASP A 35 5.16 9.37 15.43
CA ASP A 35 5.37 10.80 15.29
C ASP A 35 6.78 11.23 15.75
N SER A 36 7.33 10.62 16.80
CA SER A 36 8.70 10.93 17.27
C SER A 36 9.76 10.63 16.21
N PHE A 37 9.61 9.52 15.47
CA PHE A 37 10.50 9.19 14.36
C PHE A 37 10.33 10.16 13.18
N LEU A 38 9.09 10.55 12.87
CA LEU A 38 8.82 11.54 11.83
C LEU A 38 9.46 12.90 12.15
N HIS A 39 9.34 13.37 13.40
CA HIS A 39 9.99 14.61 13.84
C HIS A 39 11.52 14.51 13.74
N PHE A 40 12.09 13.38 14.18
CA PHE A 40 13.54 13.14 14.04
C PHE A 40 13.99 13.26 12.58
N PHE A 41 13.35 12.54 11.65
CA PHE A 41 13.71 12.59 10.23
C PHE A 41 13.46 13.98 9.61
N THR A 42 12.42 14.69 10.04
CA THR A 42 12.14 16.06 9.59
C THR A 42 13.26 17.01 9.99
N VAL A 43 13.60 17.06 11.28
CA VAL A 43 14.67 17.91 11.82
C VAL A 43 16.02 17.52 11.19
N PHE A 44 16.29 16.22 11.06
CA PHE A 44 17.51 15.71 10.43
C PHE A 44 17.61 16.10 8.95
N SER A 45 16.51 16.05 8.18
CA SER A 45 16.48 16.46 6.77
C SER A 45 16.80 17.94 6.58
N ILE A 46 16.25 18.81 7.43
CA ILE A 46 16.52 20.25 7.43
C ILE A 46 17.99 20.51 7.80
N MET A 47 18.51 19.82 8.82
CA MET A 47 19.91 19.93 9.19
C MET A 47 20.85 19.49 8.05
N ALA A 48 20.56 18.34 7.42
CA ALA A 48 21.35 17.83 6.31
C ALA A 48 21.34 18.81 5.12
N TYR A 49 20.20 19.43 4.81
CA TYR A 49 20.09 20.48 3.81
C TYR A 49 20.94 21.71 4.14
N LEU A 50 20.90 22.20 5.39
CA LEU A 50 21.71 23.37 5.79
C LEU A 50 23.21 23.08 5.69
N LYS A 51 23.64 21.89 6.11
CA LYS A 51 25.05 21.46 5.97
C LYS A 51 25.44 21.28 4.50
N PHE A 52 24.55 20.72 3.69
CA PHE A 52 24.72 20.62 2.24
C PHE A 52 24.91 22.00 1.60
N LYS A 53 24.05 22.98 1.96
CA LYS A 53 24.13 24.36 1.46
C LYS A 53 25.43 25.05 1.87
N LYS A 54 25.87 24.89 3.13
CA LYS A 54 27.16 25.42 3.61
C LYS A 54 28.34 24.88 2.81
N ASN A 55 28.26 23.61 2.40
CA ASN A 55 29.26 22.95 1.58
C ASN A 55 29.09 23.18 0.07
N SER A 56 28.13 24.00 -0.37
CA SER A 56 27.90 24.34 -1.77
C SER A 56 29.05 25.14 -2.40
N THR A 57 29.89 25.78 -1.58
CA THR A 57 31.12 26.48 -2.03
C THR A 57 32.17 25.55 -2.64
N ARG A 58 32.14 24.25 -2.28
CA ARG A 58 33.01 23.20 -2.83
C ARG A 58 32.15 22.03 -3.34
N PRO A 59 31.44 22.21 -4.47
CA PRO A 59 30.57 21.19 -5.02
C PRO A 59 31.37 19.93 -5.39
N PHE A 60 30.74 18.76 -5.27
CA PHE A 60 31.35 17.44 -5.52
C PHE A 60 32.48 17.02 -4.56
N SER A 61 32.68 17.75 -3.45
CA SER A 61 33.55 17.28 -2.36
C SER A 61 32.95 16.07 -1.64
N PHE A 62 33.79 15.31 -0.93
CA PHE A 62 33.32 14.18 -0.10
C PHE A 62 32.20 14.61 0.86
N ASN A 63 32.37 15.74 1.55
CA ASN A 63 31.36 16.28 2.45
C ASN A 63 30.06 16.68 1.72
N TRP A 64 30.14 17.17 0.49
CA TRP A 64 28.95 17.49 -0.30
C TRP A 64 28.14 16.22 -0.60
N TRP A 65 28.81 15.13 -0.98
CA TRP A 65 28.18 13.84 -1.22
C TRP A 65 27.60 13.21 0.05
N THR A 66 28.30 13.28 1.18
CA THR A 66 27.79 12.72 2.44
C THR A 66 26.52 13.45 2.88
N TRP A 67 26.47 14.78 2.85
CA TRP A 67 25.27 15.52 3.22
C TRP A 67 24.12 15.32 2.24
N LEU A 68 24.41 15.18 0.94
CA LEU A 68 23.39 14.85 -0.07
C LEU A 68 22.80 13.44 0.15
N LEU A 69 23.64 12.45 0.45
CA LEU A 69 23.21 11.10 0.79
C LEU A 69 22.38 11.08 2.08
N LEU A 70 22.86 11.72 3.15
CA LEU A 70 22.16 11.81 4.43
C LEU A 70 20.82 12.53 4.28
N MET A 71 20.75 13.55 3.42
CA MET A 71 19.50 14.25 3.10
C MET A 71 18.49 13.31 2.41
N GLY A 72 18.93 12.49 1.44
CA GLY A 72 18.10 11.47 0.81
C GLY A 72 17.63 10.38 1.78
N LEU A 73 18.52 9.89 2.64
CA LEU A 73 18.20 8.92 3.69
C LEU A 73 17.19 9.46 4.70
N ALA A 74 17.36 10.72 5.12
CA ALA A 74 16.42 11.42 6.01
C ALA A 74 15.04 11.51 5.38
N LEU A 75 14.98 11.87 4.09
CA LEU A 75 13.74 12.00 3.36
C LEU A 75 13.02 10.66 3.20
N ALA A 76 13.76 9.60 2.88
CA ALA A 76 13.24 8.23 2.84
C ALA A 76 12.64 7.85 4.20
N GLY A 77 13.37 8.07 5.30
CA GLY A 77 12.89 7.80 6.65
C GLY A 77 11.61 8.56 7.01
N ALA A 78 11.50 9.84 6.63
CA ALA A 78 10.31 10.64 6.87
C ALA A 78 9.07 10.10 6.14
N VAL A 79 9.18 9.83 4.84
CA VAL A 79 8.06 9.32 4.01
C VAL A 79 7.67 7.90 4.42
N SER A 80 8.65 7.06 4.74
CA SER A 80 8.41 5.67 5.16
C SER A 80 7.75 5.54 6.53
N THR A 81 8.00 6.48 7.44
CA THR A 81 7.41 6.46 8.79
C THR A 81 5.91 6.75 8.74
N ARG A 82 5.51 7.78 7.99
CA ARG A 82 4.12 8.20 7.83
C ARG A 82 3.96 9.00 6.55
N TYR A 83 2.83 8.84 5.86
CA TYR A 83 2.57 9.58 4.61
C TYR A 83 2.47 11.10 4.77
N SER A 84 2.29 11.62 5.99
CA SER A 84 2.47 13.05 6.25
C SER A 84 3.91 13.54 6.00
N GLY A 85 4.88 12.63 5.91
CA GLY A 85 6.25 12.91 5.46
C GLY A 85 6.33 13.46 4.03
N ILE A 86 5.27 13.34 3.22
CA ILE A 86 5.18 14.03 1.92
C ILE A 86 5.34 15.55 2.07
N PHE A 87 4.88 16.15 3.18
CA PHE A 87 5.09 17.59 3.42
C PHE A 87 6.56 17.93 3.63
N VAL A 88 7.34 17.02 4.22
CA VAL A 88 8.81 17.15 4.34
C VAL A 88 9.45 17.07 2.96
N ALA A 89 8.99 16.14 2.12
CA ALA A 89 9.45 16.03 0.73
C ALA A 89 9.16 17.28 -0.09
N LEU A 90 7.97 17.87 0.05
CA LEU A 90 7.61 19.12 -0.62
C LEU A 90 8.43 20.31 -0.10
N LEU A 91 8.63 20.42 1.21
CA LEU A 91 9.45 21.47 1.81
C LEU A 91 10.89 21.40 1.31
N LEU A 92 11.50 20.23 1.44
CA LEU A 92 12.89 20.00 1.03
C LEU A 92 13.06 20.13 -0.49
N GLY A 93 12.12 19.59 -1.25
CA GLY A 93 12.06 19.71 -2.71
C GLY A 93 11.95 21.18 -3.14
N GLY A 94 11.10 21.97 -2.48
CA GLY A 94 10.97 23.41 -2.72
C GLY A 94 12.26 24.17 -2.42
N MET A 95 12.91 23.87 -1.29
CA MET A 95 14.20 24.48 -0.94
C MET A 95 15.31 24.16 -1.95
N VAL A 96 15.40 22.89 -2.39
CA VAL A 96 16.40 22.45 -3.38
C VAL A 96 16.08 22.99 -4.76
N ALA A 97 14.80 23.08 -5.14
CA ALA A 97 14.36 23.69 -6.40
C ALA A 97 14.69 25.18 -6.44
N PHE A 98 14.49 25.91 -5.34
CA PHE A 98 14.90 27.31 -5.23
C PHE A 98 16.42 27.48 -5.35
N ASP A 99 17.21 26.58 -4.74
CA ASP A 99 18.66 26.59 -4.90
C ASP A 99 19.11 26.27 -6.34
N MET A 100 18.43 25.32 -7.00
CA MET A 100 18.63 25.04 -8.43
C MET A 100 18.29 26.24 -9.31
N TRP A 101 17.22 26.97 -8.98
CA TRP A 101 16.81 28.18 -9.69
C TRP A 101 17.87 29.28 -9.57
N ASN A 102 18.38 29.54 -8.36
CA ASN A 102 19.41 30.55 -8.16
C ASN A 102 20.72 30.22 -8.91
N MET A 103 21.06 28.93 -9.03
CA MET A 103 22.23 28.49 -9.82
C MET A 103 22.07 28.75 -11.33
N ILE A 104 20.86 28.90 -11.87
CA ILE A 104 20.65 29.27 -13.28
C ILE A 104 21.11 30.72 -13.52
N GLY A 105 20.96 31.60 -12.53
CA GLY A 105 21.38 32.99 -12.62
C GLY A 105 22.89 33.20 -12.50
N ASP A 106 23.64 32.18 -12.09
CA ASP A 106 25.10 32.25 -11.94
C ASP A 106 25.80 31.86 -13.26
N LEU A 107 26.24 32.88 -14.01
CA LEU A 107 26.93 32.72 -15.29
C LEU A 107 28.30 32.02 -15.17
N SER A 108 28.84 31.85 -13.95
CA SER A 108 30.08 31.11 -13.74
C SER A 108 29.91 29.59 -13.87
N ILE A 109 28.66 29.09 -13.80
CA ILE A 109 28.34 27.67 -13.84
C ILE A 109 28.04 27.27 -15.29
N SER A 110 28.85 26.37 -15.84
CA SER A 110 28.59 25.84 -17.18
C SER A 110 27.29 25.02 -17.21
N PRO A 111 26.55 25.00 -18.34
CA PRO A 111 25.32 24.21 -18.47
C PRO A 111 25.52 22.72 -18.17
N ARG A 112 26.70 22.18 -18.52
CA ARG A 112 27.08 20.80 -18.21
C ARG A 112 27.17 20.58 -16.70
N ARG A 113 27.76 21.51 -15.95
CA ARG A 113 27.88 21.40 -14.49
C ARG A 113 26.53 21.51 -13.81
N TRP A 114 25.67 22.41 -14.29
CA TRP A 114 24.29 22.52 -13.83
C TRP A 114 23.50 21.21 -14.06
N ALA A 115 23.64 20.60 -15.24
CA ALA A 115 23.00 19.32 -15.55
C ALA A 115 23.47 18.20 -14.61
N VAL A 116 24.77 18.15 -14.27
CA VAL A 116 25.28 17.19 -13.26
C VAL A 116 24.65 17.46 -11.89
N HIS A 117 24.55 18.72 -11.45
CA HIS A 117 23.87 19.06 -10.19
C HIS A 117 22.41 18.60 -10.16
N PHE A 118 21.68 18.80 -11.27
CA PHE A 118 20.31 18.36 -11.43
C PHE A 118 20.19 16.83 -11.31
N VAL A 119 21.03 16.08 -12.05
CA VAL A 119 21.02 14.61 -12.02
C VAL A 119 21.39 14.07 -10.64
N CYS A 120 22.43 14.60 -10.00
CA CYS A 120 22.84 14.16 -8.66
C CYS A 120 21.72 14.41 -7.64
N ARG A 121 21.11 15.60 -7.63
CA ARG A 121 20.03 15.92 -6.69
C ARG A 121 18.78 15.08 -6.97
N GLY A 122 18.40 14.92 -8.24
CA GLY A 122 17.28 14.05 -8.63
C GLY A 122 17.49 12.59 -8.21
N TYR A 123 18.69 12.06 -8.41
CA TYR A 123 19.02 10.70 -7.99
C TYR A 123 18.89 10.52 -6.46
N PHE A 124 19.54 11.39 -5.68
CA PHE A 124 19.57 11.24 -4.22
C PHE A 124 18.28 11.65 -3.50
N LEU A 125 17.46 12.52 -4.09
CA LEU A 125 16.22 13.00 -3.49
C LEU A 125 14.95 12.31 -4.01
N VAL A 126 15.02 11.59 -5.13
CA VAL A 126 13.86 10.89 -5.71
C VAL A 126 14.13 9.40 -5.83
N ILE A 127 15.16 9.02 -6.58
CA ILE A 127 15.44 7.61 -6.90
C ILE A 127 15.87 6.83 -5.65
N LEU A 128 16.82 7.37 -4.88
CA LEU A 128 17.29 6.72 -3.66
C LEU A 128 16.17 6.53 -2.62
N PRO A 129 15.36 7.55 -2.26
CA PRO A 129 14.22 7.34 -1.38
C PRO A 129 13.20 6.32 -1.89
N ALA A 130 12.92 6.31 -3.20
CA ALA A 130 12.02 5.32 -3.81
C ALA A 130 12.55 3.89 -3.68
N ILE A 131 13.86 3.68 -3.95
CA ILE A 131 14.51 2.37 -3.78
C ILE A 131 14.43 1.91 -2.33
N LEU A 132 14.74 2.78 -1.38
CA LEU A 132 14.70 2.45 0.05
C LEU A 132 13.29 2.15 0.54
N TYR A 133 12.29 2.89 0.06
CA TYR A 133 10.89 2.63 0.35
C TYR A 133 10.46 1.24 -0.16
N ILE A 134 10.75 0.91 -1.42
CA ILE A 134 10.44 -0.41 -1.98
C ILE A 134 11.19 -1.52 -1.22
N LEU A 135 12.46 -1.29 -0.87
CA LEU A 135 13.27 -2.25 -0.12
C LEU A 135 12.66 -2.56 1.25
N GLN A 136 12.11 -1.56 1.95
CA GLN A 136 11.43 -1.77 3.22
C GLN A 136 10.18 -2.64 3.08
N PHE A 137 9.37 -2.42 2.04
CA PHE A 137 8.21 -3.29 1.73
C PHE A 137 8.64 -4.71 1.35
N TYR A 138 9.73 -4.84 0.59
CA TYR A 138 10.31 -6.13 0.26
C TYR A 138 10.73 -6.89 1.53
N ILE A 139 11.41 -6.22 2.48
CA ILE A 139 11.77 -6.81 3.77
C ILE A 139 10.50 -7.16 4.56
N LEU A 140 9.52 -6.24 4.63
CA LEU A 140 8.26 -6.46 5.35
C LEU A 140 7.55 -7.73 4.87
N PHE A 141 7.32 -7.87 3.56
CA PHE A 141 6.66 -9.05 2.99
C PHE A 141 7.53 -10.31 3.03
N SER A 142 8.85 -10.16 3.06
CA SER A 142 9.77 -11.29 3.23
C SER A 142 9.77 -11.86 4.64
N VAL A 143 9.52 -11.03 5.65
CA VAL A 143 9.47 -11.44 7.07
C VAL A 143 8.05 -11.84 7.46
N LEU A 144 7.03 -11.04 7.13
CA LEU A 144 5.62 -11.30 7.46
C LEU A 144 4.98 -12.22 6.42
N LYS A 145 5.31 -13.51 6.50
CA LYS A 145 4.77 -14.53 5.58
C LYS A 145 3.56 -15.28 6.12
N ASN A 146 3.14 -15.04 7.35
CA ASN A 146 2.02 -15.76 7.97
C ASN A 146 0.70 -14.99 7.81
N THR A 147 -0.40 -15.72 7.72
CA THR A 147 -1.77 -15.15 7.78
C THR A 147 -2.00 -14.40 9.09
N GLY A 148 -2.86 -13.37 9.06
CA GLY A 148 -3.21 -12.55 10.21
C GLY A 148 -4.61 -11.95 10.08
N PRO A 149 -5.17 -11.34 11.15
CA PRO A 149 -6.60 -10.99 11.23
C PRO A 149 -7.14 -10.04 10.15
N GLN A 150 -6.27 -9.30 9.45
CA GLN A 150 -6.64 -8.29 8.45
C GLN A 150 -6.12 -8.62 7.05
N ASP A 151 -5.69 -9.87 6.82
CA ASP A 151 -5.32 -10.32 5.47
C ASP A 151 -6.55 -10.50 4.56
N ASP A 152 -7.75 -10.53 5.14
CA ASP A 152 -9.03 -10.56 4.44
C ASP A 152 -9.12 -9.40 3.44
N MET A 153 -8.74 -8.18 3.85
CA MET A 153 -8.71 -6.96 3.02
C MET A 153 -7.78 -7.04 1.79
N MET A 154 -6.90 -8.04 1.72
CA MET A 154 -6.01 -8.26 0.58
C MET A 154 -6.65 -9.12 -0.52
N SER A 155 -6.05 -9.11 -1.71
CA SER A 155 -6.50 -9.94 -2.83
C SER A 155 -6.34 -11.45 -2.51
N SER A 156 -7.16 -12.29 -3.15
CA SER A 156 -7.03 -13.76 -3.00
C SER A 156 -5.63 -14.26 -3.37
N ALA A 157 -5.02 -13.67 -4.40
CA ALA A 157 -3.68 -14.05 -4.84
C ALA A 157 -2.62 -13.74 -3.76
N PHE A 158 -2.74 -12.60 -3.09
CA PHE A 158 -1.85 -12.26 -1.99
C PHE A 158 -2.08 -13.16 -0.77
N GLN A 159 -3.34 -13.38 -0.37
CA GLN A 159 -3.67 -14.29 0.74
C GLN A 159 -3.16 -15.73 0.49
N ALA A 160 -3.22 -16.19 -0.77
CA ALA A 160 -2.71 -17.50 -1.16
C ALA A 160 -1.17 -17.59 -1.14
N SER A 161 -0.46 -16.45 -1.15
CA SER A 161 1.01 -16.40 -0.99
C SER A 161 1.47 -16.50 0.47
N LEU A 162 0.57 -16.24 1.42
CA LEU A 162 0.84 -16.35 2.86
C LEU A 162 0.83 -17.81 3.32
N LYS A 163 1.48 -18.11 4.45
CA LYS A 163 1.45 -19.40 5.11
C LYS A 163 0.25 -19.48 6.04
N GLY A 164 -0.52 -20.57 5.91
CA GLY A 164 -1.78 -20.78 6.63
C GLY A 164 -2.99 -20.19 5.90
N GLY A 165 -4.09 -19.98 6.62
CA GLY A 165 -5.25 -19.24 6.12
C GLY A 165 -5.80 -19.77 4.78
N LEU A 166 -5.93 -18.88 3.79
CA LEU A 166 -6.41 -19.27 2.46
C LEU A 166 -5.46 -20.26 1.77
N ALA A 167 -4.15 -20.09 1.91
CA ALA A 167 -3.18 -20.95 1.24
C ALA A 167 -3.26 -22.42 1.68
N SER A 168 -3.65 -22.71 2.92
CA SER A 168 -3.87 -24.10 3.35
C SER A 168 -5.12 -24.73 2.73
N ILE A 169 -6.12 -23.93 2.38
CA ILE A 169 -7.38 -24.38 1.75
C ILE A 169 -7.18 -24.55 0.24
N THR A 170 -6.43 -23.64 -0.39
CA THR A 170 -6.17 -23.69 -1.84
C THR A 170 -5.02 -24.61 -2.20
N LYS A 171 -4.27 -25.15 -1.22
CA LYS A 171 -3.18 -26.10 -1.46
C LYS A 171 -3.72 -27.37 -2.11
N GLY A 172 -3.41 -27.57 -3.38
CA GLY A 172 -3.92 -28.71 -4.17
C GLY A 172 -5.27 -28.46 -4.83
N GLN A 173 -5.79 -27.23 -4.80
CA GLN A 173 -6.97 -26.85 -5.56
C GLN A 173 -6.70 -27.03 -7.07
N ALA A 174 -7.65 -27.64 -7.77
CA ALA A 174 -7.57 -27.83 -9.21
C ALA A 174 -7.44 -26.47 -9.92
N GLN A 175 -6.48 -26.35 -10.84
CA GLN A 175 -6.28 -25.13 -11.62
C GLN A 175 -7.33 -24.92 -12.69
N VAL A 176 -8.00 -26.01 -13.10
CA VAL A 176 -9.02 -26.01 -14.15
C VAL A 176 -10.37 -26.32 -13.52
N VAL A 177 -11.35 -25.47 -13.79
CA VAL A 177 -12.74 -25.70 -13.39
C VAL A 177 -13.38 -26.61 -14.43
N ALA A 178 -13.96 -27.71 -13.98
CA ALA A 178 -14.68 -28.68 -14.80
C ALA A 178 -16.18 -28.68 -14.50
N TYR A 179 -17.01 -29.19 -15.40
CA TYR A 179 -18.42 -29.45 -15.09
C TYR A 179 -18.54 -30.43 -13.91
N GLY A 180 -19.46 -30.15 -12.99
CA GLY A 180 -19.62 -30.82 -11.71
C GLY A 180 -18.71 -30.28 -10.59
N SER A 181 -17.80 -29.34 -10.88
CA SER A 181 -16.92 -28.77 -9.85
C SER A 181 -17.72 -27.93 -8.86
N GLN A 182 -17.39 -28.09 -7.57
CA GLN A 182 -17.83 -27.20 -6.50
C GLN A 182 -16.86 -26.04 -6.38
N ILE A 183 -17.37 -24.81 -6.50
CA ILE A 183 -16.59 -23.57 -6.49
C ILE A 183 -17.19 -22.56 -5.52
N THR A 184 -16.37 -21.59 -5.13
CA THR A 184 -16.84 -20.34 -4.52
C THR A 184 -16.46 -19.19 -5.43
N LEU A 185 -17.40 -18.26 -5.65
CA LEU A 185 -17.19 -17.12 -6.54
C LEU A 185 -16.98 -15.87 -5.70
N ARG A 186 -15.82 -15.22 -5.84
CA ARG A 186 -15.48 -13.99 -5.11
C ARG A 186 -15.56 -12.80 -6.05
N HIS A 187 -16.23 -11.74 -5.60
CA HIS A 187 -16.28 -10.49 -6.33
C HIS A 187 -14.91 -9.82 -6.38
N THR A 188 -14.48 -9.37 -7.57
CA THR A 188 -13.13 -8.83 -7.79
C THR A 188 -13.05 -7.32 -7.58
N HIS A 189 -14.14 -6.58 -7.83
CA HIS A 189 -14.12 -5.11 -7.85
C HIS A 189 -14.85 -4.51 -6.64
N GLY A 190 -14.15 -3.80 -5.75
CA GLY A 190 -14.80 -3.14 -4.60
C GLY A 190 -14.84 -4.00 -3.34
N LYS A 191 -15.96 -3.99 -2.61
CA LYS A 191 -16.06 -4.71 -1.33
C LYS A 191 -15.96 -6.21 -1.57
N GLN A 192 -15.13 -6.84 -0.75
CA GLN A 192 -14.87 -8.26 -0.85
C GLN A 192 -16.04 -9.04 -0.29
N CYS A 193 -16.61 -9.90 -1.13
CA CYS A 193 -17.68 -10.79 -0.75
C CYS A 193 -17.78 -11.95 -1.74
N TRP A 194 -18.43 -13.01 -1.29
CA TRP A 194 -18.69 -14.22 -2.05
C TRP A 194 -20.14 -14.25 -2.52
N LEU A 195 -20.37 -14.83 -3.70
CA LEU A 195 -21.71 -15.17 -4.16
C LEU A 195 -22.32 -16.15 -3.16
N HIS A 196 -23.42 -15.75 -2.54
CA HIS A 196 -23.99 -16.42 -1.39
C HIS A 196 -25.49 -16.60 -1.57
N SER A 197 -26.04 -17.71 -1.09
CA SER A 197 -27.49 -17.92 -1.06
C SER A 197 -27.91 -18.75 0.14
N HIS A 198 -29.11 -18.53 0.65
CA HIS A 198 -29.63 -19.23 1.83
C HIS A 198 -31.14 -19.45 1.65
N ALA A 199 -31.78 -20.22 2.53
CA ALA A 199 -33.17 -20.68 2.32
C ALA A 199 -34.24 -19.57 2.33
N HIS A 200 -33.90 -18.35 2.73
CA HIS A 200 -34.82 -17.21 2.71
C HIS A 200 -35.11 -16.75 1.28
N VAL A 201 -36.34 -16.27 1.09
CA VAL A 201 -36.87 -15.76 -0.17
C VAL A 201 -37.11 -14.26 -0.09
N TYR A 202 -37.15 -13.57 -1.22
CA TYR A 202 -37.59 -12.17 -1.24
C TYR A 202 -39.07 -12.08 -0.84
N PRO A 203 -39.50 -11.01 -0.14
CA PRO A 203 -40.91 -10.82 0.18
C PRO A 203 -41.73 -10.59 -1.10
N ILE A 204 -42.95 -11.14 -1.13
CA ILE A 204 -43.86 -10.97 -2.28
C ILE A 204 -44.15 -9.49 -2.53
N LYS A 205 -44.34 -8.73 -1.45
CA LYS A 205 -44.63 -7.29 -1.50
C LYS A 205 -43.80 -6.55 -0.46
N TYR A 206 -43.13 -5.48 -0.88
CA TYR A 206 -42.35 -4.60 -0.01
C TYR A 206 -43.24 -3.45 0.54
N PRO A 207 -42.82 -2.76 1.62
CA PRO A 207 -43.57 -1.62 2.18
C PRO A 207 -43.75 -0.44 1.24
N ASP A 208 -42.95 -0.34 0.18
CA ASP A 208 -43.02 0.67 -0.88
C ASP A 208 -43.83 0.19 -2.11
N ASP A 209 -44.72 -0.78 -1.90
CA ASP A 209 -45.60 -1.39 -2.91
C ASP A 209 -44.91 -2.14 -4.07
N ARG A 210 -43.58 -2.32 -4.04
CA ARG A 210 -42.88 -3.15 -5.02
C ARG A 210 -43.19 -4.64 -4.82
N GLY A 211 -43.34 -5.37 -5.92
CA GLY A 211 -43.50 -6.83 -5.92
C GLY A 211 -42.19 -7.57 -6.25
N SER A 212 -42.05 -8.82 -5.79
CA SER A 212 -40.98 -9.72 -6.23
C SER A 212 -41.52 -11.09 -6.63
N SER A 213 -40.69 -11.88 -7.32
CA SER A 213 -41.00 -13.27 -7.68
C SER A 213 -41.05 -14.23 -6.47
N ALA A 214 -40.79 -13.74 -5.25
CA ALA A 214 -40.65 -14.54 -4.03
C ALA A 214 -39.68 -15.72 -4.19
N GLN A 215 -38.67 -15.54 -5.04
CA GLN A 215 -37.59 -16.50 -5.26
C GLN A 215 -36.50 -16.38 -4.19
N GLN A 216 -35.58 -17.33 -4.21
CA GLN A 216 -34.50 -17.44 -3.24
C GLN A 216 -33.58 -16.21 -3.30
N GLN A 217 -33.17 -15.71 -2.14
CA GLN A 217 -32.25 -14.59 -2.07
C GLN A 217 -30.84 -15.03 -2.50
N VAL A 218 -30.24 -14.24 -3.38
CA VAL A 218 -28.83 -14.37 -3.75
C VAL A 218 -28.16 -13.04 -3.42
N THR A 219 -27.13 -13.09 -2.58
CA THR A 219 -26.49 -11.91 -2.01
C THR A 219 -24.98 -12.01 -2.12
N CYS A 220 -24.29 -10.95 -1.70
CA CYS A 220 -22.83 -10.93 -1.59
C CYS A 220 -22.45 -10.91 -0.11
N TYR A 221 -21.93 -12.03 0.40
CA TYR A 221 -21.62 -12.21 1.83
C TYR A 221 -20.11 -12.06 2.09
N PRO A 222 -19.67 -11.27 3.08
CA PRO A 222 -18.25 -10.93 3.27
C PRO A 222 -17.42 -11.98 4.02
N PHE A 223 -17.99 -13.11 4.44
CA PHE A 223 -17.27 -14.16 5.15
C PHE A 223 -17.34 -15.49 4.42
N LYS A 224 -16.40 -16.40 4.75
CA LYS A 224 -16.38 -17.77 4.24
C LYS A 224 -17.48 -18.57 4.94
N ASP A 225 -18.39 -19.13 4.15
CA ASP A 225 -19.55 -19.88 4.63
C ASP A 225 -19.82 -21.08 3.71
N VAL A 226 -20.47 -22.12 4.24
CA VAL A 226 -20.90 -23.29 3.46
C VAL A 226 -21.94 -22.93 2.39
N ASN A 227 -22.67 -21.85 2.60
CA ASN A 227 -23.65 -21.29 1.67
C ASN A 227 -23.02 -20.44 0.55
N ASN A 228 -21.68 -20.41 0.45
CA ASN A 228 -20.96 -19.78 -0.66
C ASN A 228 -20.61 -20.77 -1.77
N TRP A 229 -20.92 -22.06 -1.60
CA TRP A 229 -20.57 -23.11 -2.55
C TRP A 229 -21.61 -23.21 -3.69
N TRP A 230 -21.11 -23.25 -4.92
CA TRP A 230 -21.87 -23.40 -6.15
C TRP A 230 -21.30 -24.52 -7.00
N ILE A 231 -22.17 -25.27 -7.66
CA ILE A 231 -21.81 -26.34 -8.61
C ILE A 231 -21.91 -25.78 -10.02
N VAL A 232 -20.85 -25.95 -10.81
CA VAL A 232 -20.86 -25.60 -12.24
C VAL A 232 -21.49 -26.73 -13.04
N LYS A 233 -22.68 -26.51 -13.59
CA LYS A 233 -23.47 -27.51 -14.30
C LYS A 233 -23.56 -27.20 -15.80
N ASP A 234 -23.50 -28.24 -16.65
CA ASP A 234 -23.85 -28.16 -18.06
C ASP A 234 -25.39 -28.06 -18.19
N PRO A 235 -25.93 -26.99 -18.80
CA PRO A 235 -27.38 -26.82 -18.97
C PRO A 235 -28.06 -27.98 -19.73
N ASN A 236 -27.33 -28.70 -20.58
CA ASN A 236 -27.88 -29.77 -21.42
C ASN A 236 -27.89 -31.14 -20.74
N ARG A 237 -27.40 -31.23 -19.50
CA ARG A 237 -27.31 -32.48 -18.75
C ARG A 237 -28.11 -32.39 -17.46
N ASP A 238 -28.68 -33.50 -17.03
CA ASP A 238 -29.44 -33.56 -15.77
C ASP A 238 -28.55 -33.89 -14.56
N THR A 239 -27.34 -34.42 -14.79
CA THR A 239 -26.41 -34.79 -13.73
C THR A 239 -25.64 -33.59 -13.16
N LEU A 240 -25.41 -33.61 -11.85
CA LEU A 240 -24.52 -32.68 -11.14
C LEU A 240 -23.13 -33.29 -10.87
N ALA A 241 -22.93 -34.56 -11.22
CA ALA A 241 -21.68 -35.27 -10.98
C ALA A 241 -20.56 -34.77 -11.91
N THR A 242 -19.32 -34.83 -11.41
CA THR A 242 -18.13 -34.61 -12.24
C THR A 242 -17.86 -35.86 -13.07
N ASP A 243 -17.62 -35.70 -14.37
CA ASP A 243 -17.26 -36.80 -15.26
C ASP A 243 -15.85 -37.34 -14.96
N TYR A 244 -15.58 -38.59 -15.37
CA TYR A 244 -14.23 -39.16 -15.38
C TYR A 244 -13.86 -39.60 -16.82
N PRO A 245 -12.90 -38.93 -17.48
CA PRO A 245 -12.11 -37.80 -17.01
C PRO A 245 -12.92 -36.48 -16.90
N PRO A 246 -12.52 -35.53 -16.03
CA PRO A 246 -13.23 -34.25 -15.89
C PRO A 246 -13.25 -33.44 -17.18
N ILE A 247 -14.43 -32.94 -17.57
CA ILE A 247 -14.59 -32.08 -18.75
C ILE A 247 -14.39 -30.61 -18.33
N PRO A 248 -13.32 -29.94 -18.80
CA PRO A 248 -13.03 -28.56 -18.41
C PRO A 248 -14.03 -27.59 -19.04
N VAL A 249 -14.42 -26.57 -18.28
CA VAL A 249 -15.23 -25.44 -18.77
C VAL A 249 -14.33 -24.50 -19.56
N LYS A 250 -14.73 -24.17 -20.78
CA LYS A 250 -13.98 -23.30 -21.69
C LYS A 250 -14.60 -21.90 -21.75
N ASN A 251 -13.79 -20.94 -22.19
CA ASN A 251 -14.28 -19.60 -22.45
C ASN A 251 -15.33 -19.63 -23.57
N GLY A 252 -16.50 -19.02 -23.32
CA GLY A 252 -17.64 -19.03 -24.24
C GLY A 252 -18.68 -20.12 -23.96
N ASP A 253 -18.39 -21.07 -23.07
CA ASP A 253 -19.36 -22.10 -22.69
C ASP A 253 -20.50 -21.50 -21.86
N ILE A 254 -21.72 -21.97 -22.11
CA ILE A 254 -22.88 -21.65 -21.28
C ILE A 254 -22.88 -22.60 -20.09
N ILE A 255 -22.93 -22.04 -18.88
CA ILE A 255 -22.98 -22.79 -17.63
C ILE A 255 -24.20 -22.41 -16.82
N GLN A 256 -24.68 -23.34 -16.00
CA GLN A 256 -25.65 -23.09 -14.96
C GLN A 256 -24.95 -23.20 -13.59
N LEU A 257 -25.14 -22.21 -12.73
CA LEU A 257 -24.65 -22.25 -11.35
C LEU A 257 -25.77 -22.76 -10.44
N VAL A 258 -25.52 -23.89 -9.76
CA VAL A 258 -26.48 -24.48 -8.83
C VAL A 258 -25.95 -24.33 -7.41
N HIS A 259 -26.75 -23.74 -6.52
CA HIS A 259 -26.33 -23.53 -5.14
C HIS A 259 -26.17 -24.88 -4.41
N GLY A 260 -25.02 -25.09 -3.77
CA GLY A 260 -24.64 -26.39 -3.20
C GLY A 260 -25.59 -26.88 -2.11
N THR A 261 -26.04 -26.00 -1.22
CA THR A 261 -26.89 -26.39 -0.08
C THR A 261 -28.37 -26.52 -0.46
N THR A 262 -28.89 -25.60 -1.28
CA THR A 262 -30.33 -25.54 -1.57
C THR A 262 -30.73 -26.19 -2.90
N GLY A 263 -29.75 -26.56 -3.73
CA GLY A 263 -29.98 -27.18 -5.04
C GLY A 263 -30.68 -26.28 -6.06
N ARG A 264 -30.93 -25.00 -5.75
CA ARG A 264 -31.56 -24.07 -6.67
C ARG A 264 -30.56 -23.49 -7.65
N ALA A 265 -30.97 -23.35 -8.90
CA ALA A 265 -30.19 -22.66 -9.92
C ALA A 265 -30.21 -21.15 -9.69
N LEU A 266 -29.11 -20.49 -10.01
CA LEU A 266 -29.03 -19.04 -10.14
C LEU A 266 -29.90 -18.60 -11.33
N ASN A 267 -30.83 -17.67 -11.08
CA ASN A 267 -31.79 -17.14 -12.05
C ASN A 267 -32.00 -15.65 -11.81
#